data_AF-A0AAW0R2B7-F1
#
_entry.id   AF-A0AAW0R2B7-F1
#
_cell.length_a   1.000
_cell.length_b   1.000
_cell.length_c   1.000
_cell.angle_alpha   90.00
_cell.angle_beta   90.00
_cell.angle_gamma   90.00
#
_symmetry.space_group_name_H-M   'P 1'
#
loop_
_entity.id
_entity.type
_entity.pdbx_description
1 polymer ?
#
loop_
_entity_poly.entity_id
_entity_poly.type
_entity_poly.pdbx_seq_one_letter_code
_entity_poly.pdbx_strand_id
1 'polypeptide(L)'
;MNFTIQAPPGTTNHNDPRIICVPPEWYDYAAFFFANYLAHAATLHSNPGASFTESLIAAITALFIPGFGVLNTLKRIFTHSGTIRHDGLRRAAKSGALAMIRIW
;
A
#
# COMPACT_ATOMS: atom_id res chain seq x y z
N MET A 1 -3.37 19.31 -41.20
CA MET A 1 -2.78 20.54 -40.65
C MET A 1 -1.52 20.13 -39.91
N ASN A 2 -0.38 20.74 -40.23
CA ASN A 2 0.90 20.42 -39.59
C ASN A 2 1.27 21.61 -38.69
N PHE A 3 1.48 21.38 -37.40
CA PHE A 3 1.85 22.43 -36.45
C PHE A 3 3.04 21.98 -35.62
N THR A 4 4.00 22.89 -35.43
CA THR A 4 5.22 22.64 -34.68
C THR A 4 5.12 23.30 -33.31
N ILE A 5 5.42 22.56 -32.25
CA ILE A 5 5.44 23.06 -30.87
C ILE A 5 6.90 23.11 -30.41
N GLN A 6 7.32 24.19 -29.76
CA GLN A 6 8.61 24.19 -29.08
C GLN A 6 8.54 23.31 -27.83
N ALA A 7 9.39 22.29 -27.78
CA ALA A 7 9.55 21.45 -26.60
C ALA A 7 10.60 22.04 -25.65
N PRO A 8 10.46 21.82 -24.32
CA PRO A 8 11.49 22.19 -23.36
C PRO A 8 12.86 21.56 -23.69
N PRO A 9 13.97 22.24 -23.38
CA PRO A 9 15.31 21.68 -23.58
C PRO A 9 15.49 20.35 -22.85
N GLY A 10 16.09 19.35 -23.50
CA GLY A 10 16.26 18.02 -22.91
C GLY A 10 15.09 17.06 -23.11
N THR A 11 14.06 17.46 -23.87
CA THR A 11 12.99 16.56 -24.30
C THR A 11 13.53 15.44 -25.19
N THR A 12 13.14 14.20 -24.90
CA THR A 12 13.52 13.01 -25.68
C THR A 12 12.28 12.31 -26.23
N ASN A 13 12.47 11.52 -27.29
CA ASN A 13 11.40 10.80 -27.97
C ASN A 13 11.65 9.26 -28.01
N HIS A 14 12.82 8.81 -27.53
CA HIS A 14 13.26 7.40 -27.55
C HIS A 14 12.97 6.66 -28.89
N ASN A 15 13.10 7.35 -30.02
CA ASN A 15 12.89 6.79 -31.36
C ASN A 15 11.43 6.33 -31.66
N ASP A 16 10.45 6.77 -30.87
CA ASP A 16 9.02 6.60 -31.16
C ASP A 16 8.35 7.97 -31.33
N PRO A 17 7.97 8.39 -32.54
CA PRO A 17 7.38 9.71 -32.81
C PRO A 17 6.07 9.98 -32.05
N ARG A 18 5.47 8.97 -31.42
CA ARG A 18 4.24 9.08 -30.63
C ARG A 18 4.46 9.41 -29.16
N ILE A 19 5.71 9.41 -28.69
CA ILE A 19 6.04 9.72 -27.29
C ILE A 19 6.89 10.97 -27.19
N ILE A 20 6.59 11.79 -26.18
CA ILE A 20 7.34 12.99 -25.85
C ILE A 20 7.64 12.91 -24.36
N CYS A 21 8.91 12.77 -24.01
CA CYS A 21 9.40 12.73 -22.63
C CYS A 21 10.03 14.08 -22.31
N VAL A 22 9.33 14.90 -21.54
CA VAL A 22 9.87 16.17 -21.02
C VAL A 22 10.82 15.89 -19.85
N PRO A 23 11.86 16.72 -19.65
CA PRO A 23 12.71 16.60 -18.47
C PRO A 23 11.87 16.80 -17.19
N PRO A 24 11.98 15.92 -16.20
CA PRO A 24 11.24 16.05 -14.95
C PRO A 24 11.77 17.22 -14.12
N GLU A 25 10.86 17.95 -13.49
CA GLU A 25 11.18 18.95 -12.48
C GLU A 25 11.26 18.32 -11.08
N TRP A 26 11.82 19.06 -10.11
CA TRP A 26 11.98 18.58 -8.73
C TRP A 26 10.63 18.14 -8.10
N TYR A 27 9.54 18.82 -8.45
CA TYR A 27 8.21 18.51 -7.92
C TYR A 27 7.63 17.22 -8.51
N ASP A 28 8.04 16.82 -9.73
CA ASP A 28 7.59 15.57 -10.34
C ASP A 28 8.12 14.38 -9.53
N TYR A 29 9.38 14.44 -9.09
CA TYR A 29 9.95 13.44 -8.19
C TYR A 29 9.23 13.42 -6.84
N ALA A 30 8.98 14.58 -6.25
CA ALA A 30 8.29 14.69 -4.98
C ALA A 30 6.87 14.09 -5.06
N ALA A 31 6.12 14.44 -6.11
CA ALA A 31 4.77 13.91 -6.36
C ALA A 31 4.81 12.40 -6.59
N PHE A 32 5.77 11.90 -7.37
CA PHE A 32 5.93 10.47 -7.64
C PHE A 32 6.18 9.67 -6.35
N PHE A 33 7.16 10.07 -5.53
CA PHE A 33 7.46 9.35 -4.30
C PHE A 33 6.32 9.46 -3.28
N PHE A 34 5.74 10.66 -3.14
CA PHE A 34 4.62 10.87 -2.21
C PHE A 34 3.41 10.01 -2.58
N ALA A 35 2.99 10.04 -3.84
CA ALA A 35 1.85 9.26 -4.31
C ALA A 35 2.10 7.75 -4.16
N ASN A 36 3.32 7.28 -4.44
CA ASN A 36 3.68 5.88 -4.24
C ASN A 36 3.61 5.47 -2.76
N TYR A 37 4.16 6.27 -1.84
CA TYR A 37 4.09 5.97 -0.42
C TYR A 37 2.68 6.05 0.14
N LEU A 38 1.87 6.99 -0.35
CA LEU A 38 0.45 7.07 0.01
C LEU A 38 -0.31 5.84 -0.50
N ALA A 39 -0.09 5.43 -1.74
CA ALA A 39 -0.70 4.23 -2.32
C ALA A 39 -0.27 2.95 -1.56
N HIS A 40 1.00 2.86 -1.18
CA HIS A 40 1.50 1.76 -0.34
C HIS A 40 0.78 1.75 1.01
N ALA A 41 0.73 2.88 1.71
CA ALA A 41 0.03 2.99 2.99
C ALA A 41 -1.47 2.66 2.87
N ALA A 42 -2.13 3.10 1.80
CA ALA A 42 -3.55 2.86 1.55
C ALA A 42 -3.88 1.38 1.26
N THR A 43 -2.93 0.61 0.73
CA THR A 43 -3.12 -0.81 0.42
C THR A 43 -2.77 -1.75 1.58
N LEU A 44 -2.19 -1.20 2.66
CA LEU A 44 -1.95 -1.96 3.88
C LEU A 44 -3.27 -2.31 4.55
N HIS A 45 -3.49 -3.60 4.72
CA HIS A 45 -4.62 -4.09 5.49
C HIS A 45 -4.35 -3.95 6.98
N SER A 46 -5.24 -3.26 7.69
CA SER A 46 -5.29 -3.29 9.14
C SER A 46 -5.75 -4.66 9.65
N ASN A 47 -5.18 -5.10 10.77
CA ASN A 47 -5.65 -6.30 11.44
C ASN A 47 -6.95 -5.99 12.19
N PRO A 48 -7.97 -6.86 12.09
CA PRO A 48 -9.18 -6.68 12.88
C PRO A 48 -8.82 -6.80 14.36
N GLY A 49 -9.15 -5.79 15.17
CA GLY A 49 -8.79 -5.73 16.59
C GLY A 49 -7.47 -5.01 16.91
N ALA A 50 -6.68 -4.62 15.90
CA ALA A 50 -5.49 -3.81 16.13
C ALA A 50 -5.88 -2.37 16.50
N SER A 51 -5.14 -1.82 17.46
CA SER A 51 -5.21 -0.40 17.79
C SER A 51 -4.67 0.47 16.64
N PHE A 52 -5.04 1.76 16.67
CA PHE A 52 -4.53 2.73 15.69
C PHE A 52 -2.99 2.83 15.72
N THR A 53 -2.40 2.79 16.91
CA THR A 53 -0.95 2.82 17.11
C THR A 53 -0.25 1.59 16.52
N GLU A 54 -0.80 0.39 16.72
CA GLU A 54 -0.27 -0.84 16.11
C GLU A 54 -0.36 -0.79 14.58
N SER A 55 -1.47 -0.27 14.05
CA SER A 55 -1.65 -0.10 12.60
C SER A 55 -0.65 0.91 12.01
N LEU A 56 -0.38 2.01 12.72
CA LEU A 56 0.60 3.02 12.32
C LEU A 56 2.03 2.44 12.34
N ILE A 57 2.41 1.74 13.39
CA ILE A 57 3.72 1.08 13.49
C ILE A 57 3.88 0.07 12.35
N ALA A 58 2.88 -0.76 12.10
CA ALA A 58 2.89 -1.72 11.00
C ALA A 58 3.04 -1.03 9.63
N ALA A 59 2.43 0.13 9.43
CA ALA A 59 2.57 0.91 8.21
C ALA A 59 3.96 1.49 8.02
N ILE A 60 4.55 2.03 9.09
CA ILE A 60 5.95 2.49 9.09
C ILE A 60 6.89 1.31 8.78
N THR A 61 6.71 0.17 9.45
CA THR A 61 7.52 -1.03 9.19
C THR A 61 7.38 -1.52 7.75
N ALA A 62 6.18 -1.51 7.19
CA ALA A 62 5.95 -1.88 5.80
C ALA A 62 6.60 -0.92 4.80
N LEU A 63 6.82 0.33 5.17
CA LEU A 63 7.48 1.34 4.34
C LEU A 63 8.98 1.07 4.20
N PHE A 64 9.61 0.69 5.31
CA PHE A 64 11.07 0.51 5.38
C PHE A 64 11.53 -0.93 5.12
N ILE A 65 10.68 -1.92 5.34
CA ILE A 65 11.00 -3.34 5.15
C ILE A 65 10.25 -3.88 3.93
N PRO A 66 10.91 -3.95 2.75
CA PRO A 66 10.29 -4.52 1.57
C PRO A 66 9.86 -5.98 1.86
N GLY A 67 8.60 -6.30 1.59
CA GLY A 67 8.05 -7.64 1.80
C GLY A 67 7.30 -7.86 3.12
N PHE A 68 7.33 -6.93 4.08
CA PHE A 68 6.54 -7.05 5.32
C PHE A 68 5.04 -7.19 5.04
N GLY A 69 4.51 -6.45 4.05
CA GLY A 69 3.12 -6.57 3.60
C GLY A 69 2.79 -7.96 3.04
N VAL A 70 3.73 -8.58 2.30
CA VAL A 70 3.57 -9.94 1.76
C VAL A 70 3.52 -10.95 2.90
N LEU A 71 4.45 -10.88 3.84
CA LEU A 71 4.49 -11.78 5.00
C LEU A 71 3.22 -11.67 5.86
N ASN A 72 2.71 -10.46 6.09
CA ASN A 72 1.45 -10.25 6.80
C ASN A 72 0.26 -10.82 6.03
N THR A 73 0.22 -10.65 4.72
CA THR A 73 -0.85 -11.21 3.88
C THR A 73 -0.81 -12.73 3.89
N LEU A 74 0.36 -13.34 3.74
CA LEU A 74 0.55 -14.79 3.84
C LEU A 74 0.10 -15.31 5.20
N LYS A 75 0.52 -14.66 6.29
CA LYS A 75 0.06 -15.00 7.65
C LYS A 75 -1.46 -15.04 7.73
N ARG A 76 -2.17 -14.05 7.15
CA ARG A 76 -3.64 -13.99 7.15
C ARG A 76 -4.29 -15.09 6.30
N ILE A 77 -3.67 -15.48 5.19
CA ILE A 77 -4.13 -16.62 4.39
C ILE A 77 -4.01 -17.90 5.22
N PHE A 78 -2.89 -18.11 5.93
CA PHE A 78 -2.72 -19.29 6.79
C PHE A 78 -3.63 -19.26 8.04
N THR A 79 -3.89 -18.07 8.61
CA THR A 79 -4.79 -17.89 9.75
C THR A 79 -6.24 -17.62 9.32
N HIS A 80 -6.62 -17.98 8.10
CA HIS A 80 -7.95 -17.68 7.58
C HIS A 80 -9.07 -18.28 8.45
N SER A 81 -9.94 -17.39 8.95
CA SER A 81 -10.98 -17.73 9.93
C SER A 81 -12.15 -18.50 9.33
N GLY A 82 -12.28 -18.54 7.99
CA GLY A 82 -13.28 -19.37 7.29
C GLY A 82 -13.11 -20.89 7.49
N THR A 83 -11.96 -21.32 8.00
CA THR A 83 -11.70 -22.74 8.33
C THR A 83 -12.40 -23.22 9.60
N ILE A 84 -12.92 -22.31 10.44
CA ILE A 84 -13.64 -22.64 11.68
C ILE A 84 -15.10 -22.28 11.50
N ARG A 85 -15.97 -23.30 11.45
CA ARG A 85 -17.37 -23.13 11.04
C ARG A 85 -18.36 -22.99 12.21
N HIS A 86 -18.09 -23.65 13.34
CA HIS A 86 -19.04 -23.79 14.46
C HIS A 86 -18.56 -23.17 15.78
N ASP A 87 -17.53 -22.34 15.77
CA ASP A 87 -17.00 -21.69 16.98
C ASP A 87 -16.62 -20.23 16.68
N GLY A 88 -17.52 -19.31 17.02
CA GLY A 88 -17.34 -17.88 16.79
C GLY A 88 -16.18 -17.28 17.59
N LEU A 89 -15.93 -17.77 18.80
CA LEU A 89 -14.87 -17.27 19.67
C LEU A 89 -13.49 -17.68 19.14
N ARG A 90 -13.33 -18.95 18.79
CA ARG A 90 -12.09 -19.46 18.19
C ARG A 90 -11.88 -18.92 16.77
N ARG A 91 -12.96 -18.65 16.03
CA ARG A 91 -12.90 -17.94 14.74
C ARG A 91 -12.39 -16.51 14.91
N ALA A 92 -12.94 -15.76 15.87
CA ALA A 92 -12.49 -14.41 16.19
C ALA A 92 -11.03 -14.38 16.66
N ALA A 93 -10.64 -15.31 17.56
CA ALA A 93 -9.27 -15.49 18.02
C ALA A 93 -8.31 -15.77 16.85
N LYS A 94 -8.67 -16.67 15.93
CA LYS A 94 -7.83 -17.03 14.78
C LYS A 94 -7.65 -15.88 13.79
N SER A 95 -8.66 -15.02 13.62
CA SER A 95 -8.53 -13.79 12.82
C SER A 95 -7.86 -12.62 13.54
N GLY A 96 -7.54 -12.74 14.84
CA GLY A 96 -7.06 -11.62 15.66
C GLY A 96 -8.14 -10.63 16.09
N ALA A 97 -9.41 -10.89 15.73
CA ALA A 97 -10.56 -10.02 15.95
C ALA A 97 -11.21 -10.19 17.34
N LEU A 98 -10.48 -10.77 18.31
CA LEU A 98 -11.03 -11.04 19.62
C LEU A 98 -11.05 -9.75 20.44
N ALA A 99 -12.26 -9.27 20.73
CA ALA A 99 -12.47 -8.11 21.59
C ALA A 99 -12.75 -8.58 23.01
N MET A 100 -11.92 -8.17 23.97
CA MET A 100 -12.24 -8.31 25.40
C MET A 100 -13.02 -7.08 25.84
N ILE A 101 -14.32 -7.24 26.05
CA ILE A 101 -15.16 -6.21 26.64
C ILE A 101 -15.08 -6.37 28.14
N ARG A 102 -14.55 -5.36 28.84
CA ARG A 102 -14.56 -5.31 30.30
C ARG A 102 -15.94 -4.87 30.74
N ILE A 103 -16.68 -5.77 31.39
CA ILE A 103 -17.90 -5.44 32.12
C ILE A 103 -17.44 -5.22 33.56
N TRP A 104 -17.78 -4.06 34.12
CA TRP A 104 -17.29 -3.51 35.40
C TRP A 104 -17.05 -4.53 36.52
#